data_AF-A0A4V1V1R3-F1
#
_entry.id   AF-A0A4V1V1R3-F1
#
_cell.length_a   1.000
_cell.length_b   1.000
_cell.length_c   1.000
_cell.angle_alpha   90.00
_cell.angle_beta   90.00
_cell.angle_gamma   90.00
#
_symmetry.space_group_name_H-M   'P 1'
#
loop_
_entity.id
_entity.type
_entity.pdbx_description
1 polymer ?
#
loop_
_entity_poly.entity_id
_entity_poly.type
_entity_poly.pdbx_seq_one_letter_code
_entity_poly.pdbx_strand_id
1 'polypeptide(L)'
;MNKAASVALGIAVALAAFIAVKTLKQEALSREPTAAEMTKKLDDLKAQAEREHPDMAKSDAFKQLASDQSAKKLASQTPDQQANTAADMFWGFYYMNTKARTRYCAQRGVDLSPFVSAFTKEHSELFSKASAVYARAGINTEKYLPVLMETLANTVEQDMKDVTTGAQVPLDQACSLFNDNAEGFAEYIQLPPHLKRALLSYE
;
A
#
# COMPACT_ATOMS: atom_id res chain seq x y z
N MET A 1 2.64 28.56 7.38
CA MET A 1 2.99 27.22 7.91
C MET A 1 1.91 26.83 8.91
N ASN A 2 0.81 26.22 8.45
CA ASN A 2 -0.33 25.88 9.29
C ASN A 2 -0.42 24.38 9.50
N LYS A 3 -0.93 24.01 10.68
CA LYS A 3 -0.92 22.70 11.36
C LYS A 3 -1.65 21.57 10.58
N ALA A 4 -1.10 21.14 9.45
CA ALA A 4 -1.53 19.93 8.73
C ALA A 4 -0.54 18.76 8.93
N ALA A 5 0.23 18.77 10.02
CA ALA A 5 1.14 17.69 10.37
C ALA A 5 0.37 16.65 11.19
N SER A 6 0.48 15.39 10.77
CA SER A 6 -0.04 14.17 11.42
C SER A 6 -1.38 13.63 10.93
N VAL A 7 -1.71 13.78 9.65
CA VAL A 7 -2.67 12.86 8.99
C VAL A 7 -1.87 11.70 8.43
N ALA A 8 -1.60 10.72 9.28
CA ALA A 8 -0.79 9.57 8.93
C ALA A 8 -1.57 8.60 8.04
N LEU A 9 -0.96 8.09 6.97
CA LEU A 9 -1.69 7.44 5.89
C LEU A 9 -1.01 6.21 5.30
N GLY A 10 -1.73 5.08 5.35
CA GLY A 10 -2.04 4.14 4.27
C GLY A 10 -0.93 3.33 3.59
N ILE A 11 0.35 3.60 3.82
CA ILE A 11 1.43 2.99 3.02
C ILE A 11 1.69 1.52 3.42
N ALA A 12 1.25 1.09 4.60
CA ALA A 12 1.62 -0.17 5.25
C ALA A 12 1.24 -1.46 4.51
N VAL A 13 0.01 -1.52 4.00
CA VAL A 13 -0.65 -2.82 3.77
C VAL A 13 -0.36 -3.37 2.39
N ALA A 14 -0.27 -2.46 1.42
CA ALA A 14 0.26 -2.72 0.10
C ALA A 14 1.55 -3.55 0.12
N LEU A 15 2.46 -3.21 1.04
CA LEU A 15 3.75 -3.85 1.21
C LEU A 15 3.60 -5.28 1.76
N ALA A 16 2.72 -5.45 2.75
CA ALA A 16 2.49 -6.72 3.43
C ALA A 16 1.70 -7.74 2.60
N ALA A 17 0.72 -7.30 1.81
CA ALA A 17 -0.08 -8.20 0.97
C ALA A 17 0.77 -8.90 -0.09
N PHE A 18 1.70 -8.18 -0.73
CA PHE A 18 2.56 -8.76 -1.75
C PHE A 18 3.70 -9.62 -1.17
N ILE A 19 4.26 -9.23 -0.02
CA ILE A 19 5.17 -10.11 0.74
C ILE A 19 4.45 -11.42 1.09
N ALA A 20 3.22 -11.34 1.62
CA ALA A 20 2.43 -12.50 1.99
C ALA A 20 2.20 -13.44 0.80
N VAL A 21 1.84 -12.90 -0.38
CA VAL A 21 1.67 -13.71 -1.61
C VAL A 21 2.94 -14.46 -1.98
N LYS A 22 4.09 -13.78 -2.03
CA LYS A 22 5.36 -14.42 -2.41
C LYS A 22 5.86 -15.42 -1.37
N THR A 23 5.76 -15.10 -0.08
CA THR A 23 6.18 -16.00 1.00
C THR A 23 5.31 -17.26 1.04
N LEU A 24 3.98 -17.11 0.95
CA LEU A 24 3.09 -18.27 0.90
C LEU A 24 3.33 -19.14 -0.33
N LYS A 25 3.62 -18.55 -1.51
CA LYS A 25 3.95 -19.30 -2.72
C LYS A 25 5.28 -20.06 -2.62
N GLN A 26 6.27 -19.50 -1.93
CA GLN A 26 7.55 -20.16 -1.64
C GLN A 26 7.39 -21.29 -0.61
N GLU A 27 6.60 -21.10 0.45
CA GLU A 27 6.35 -22.10 1.49
C GLU A 27 5.44 -23.25 1.01
N ALA A 28 4.47 -22.97 0.13
CA ALA A 28 3.41 -23.90 -0.24
C ALA A 28 3.64 -24.67 -1.56
N LEU A 29 4.88 -24.83 -2.03
CA LEU A 29 5.21 -25.62 -3.24
C LEU A 29 4.45 -25.14 -4.50
N SER A 30 4.56 -23.87 -4.85
CA SER A 30 4.14 -23.30 -6.15
C SER A 30 2.63 -23.14 -6.41
N ARG A 31 1.74 -23.37 -5.43
CA ARG A 31 0.32 -23.00 -5.60
C ARG A 31 0.08 -21.52 -5.30
N GLU A 32 -0.86 -20.91 -6.01
CA GLU A 32 -1.32 -19.55 -5.70
C GLU A 32 -1.99 -19.54 -4.31
N PRO A 33 -1.63 -18.60 -3.42
CA PRO A 33 -2.25 -18.51 -2.10
C PRO A 33 -3.72 -18.10 -2.24
N THR A 34 -4.57 -18.65 -1.37
CA THR A 34 -5.99 -18.29 -1.30
C THR A 34 -6.17 -16.93 -0.63
N ALA A 35 -7.31 -16.27 -0.90
CA ALA A 35 -7.69 -15.02 -0.21
C ALA A 35 -7.69 -15.17 1.32
N ALA A 36 -8.15 -16.32 1.83
CA ALA A 36 -8.15 -16.61 3.27
C ALA A 36 -6.74 -16.69 3.87
N GLU A 37 -5.79 -17.32 3.18
CA GLU A 37 -4.40 -17.42 3.64
C GLU A 37 -3.70 -16.07 3.68
N MET A 38 -3.94 -15.24 2.66
CA MET A 38 -3.42 -13.86 2.63
C MET A 38 -4.04 -13.01 3.75
N THR A 39 -5.35 -13.09 3.95
CA THR A 39 -6.04 -12.38 5.03
C THR A 39 -5.49 -12.78 6.39
N LYS A 40 -5.31 -14.09 6.64
CA LYS A 40 -4.70 -14.57 7.89
C LYS A 40 -3.29 -14.02 8.09
N LYS A 41 -2.43 -14.11 7.07
CA LYS A 41 -1.05 -13.59 7.15
C LYS A 41 -1.04 -12.08 7.41
N LEU A 42 -1.97 -11.35 6.80
CA LEU A 42 -2.11 -9.92 7.01
C LEU A 42 -2.54 -9.61 8.45
N ASP A 43 -3.50 -10.35 8.99
CA ASP A 43 -3.97 -10.16 10.35
C ASP A 43 -2.90 -10.51 11.39
N ASP A 44 -2.10 -11.56 11.13
CA ASP A 44 -0.94 -11.91 11.96
C ASP A 44 0.09 -10.77 11.98
N LEU A 45 0.36 -10.14 10.83
CA LEU A 45 1.28 -8.99 10.74
C LEU A 45 0.71 -7.74 11.40
N LYS A 46 -0.60 -7.47 11.28
CA LYS A 46 -1.25 -6.37 12.00
C LYS A 46 -1.15 -6.58 13.52
N ALA A 47 -1.43 -7.79 13.99
CA ALA A 47 -1.30 -8.13 15.41
C ALA A 47 0.15 -8.01 15.90
N GLN A 48 1.13 -8.36 15.06
CA GLN A 48 2.55 -8.15 15.36
C GLN A 48 2.86 -6.65 15.48
N ALA A 49 2.41 -5.83 14.53
CA ALA A 49 2.63 -4.39 14.54
C ALA A 49 2.04 -3.73 15.80
N GLU A 50 0.83 -4.11 16.18
CA GLU A 50 0.18 -3.60 17.41
C GLU A 50 0.97 -3.98 18.68
N ARG A 51 1.60 -5.16 18.71
CA ARG A 51 2.45 -5.59 19.84
C ARG A 51 3.79 -4.86 19.89
N GLU A 52 4.42 -4.62 18.73
CA GLU A 52 5.74 -3.98 18.65
C GLU A 52 5.67 -2.46 18.75
N HIS A 53 4.52 -1.86 18.43
CA HIS A 53 4.29 -0.42 18.44
C HIS A 53 2.96 -0.03 19.12
N PRO A 54 2.79 -0.30 20.43
CA PRO A 54 1.52 -0.09 21.13
C PRO A 54 1.10 1.38 21.23
N ASP A 55 2.04 2.32 21.13
CA ASP A 55 1.80 3.76 21.26
C ASP A 55 1.49 4.47 19.91
N MET A 56 1.43 3.72 18.81
CA MET A 56 1.16 4.23 17.47
C MET A 56 -0.29 3.94 17.03
N ALA A 57 -0.84 4.76 16.15
CA ALA A 57 -2.08 4.40 15.46
C ALA A 57 -1.91 3.07 14.71
N LYS A 58 -2.96 2.26 14.59
CA LYS A 58 -2.87 0.90 14.03
C LYS A 58 -2.28 0.88 12.62
N SER A 59 -2.73 1.79 11.75
CA SER A 59 -2.18 1.94 10.40
C SER A 59 -0.69 2.34 10.39
N ASP A 60 -0.26 3.18 11.33
CA ASP A 60 1.13 3.63 11.47
C ASP A 60 2.05 2.56 12.03
N ALA A 61 1.63 1.88 13.09
CA ALA A 61 2.32 0.72 13.65
C ALA A 61 2.57 -0.29 12.53
N PHE A 62 1.53 -0.56 11.73
CA PHE A 62 1.62 -1.50 10.64
C PHE A 62 2.53 -1.00 9.51
N LYS A 63 2.52 0.30 9.23
CA LYS A 63 3.40 0.94 8.24
C LYS A 63 4.86 0.80 8.62
N GLN A 64 5.16 1.03 9.89
CA GLN A 64 6.50 0.93 10.44
C GLN A 64 7.02 -0.52 10.32
N LEU A 65 6.23 -1.49 10.79
CA LEU A 65 6.60 -2.91 10.68
C LEU A 65 6.85 -3.33 9.22
N ALA A 66 5.94 -2.98 8.30
CA ALA A 66 6.07 -3.34 6.90
C ALA A 66 7.28 -2.67 6.23
N SER A 67 7.57 -1.42 6.59
CA SER A 67 8.78 -0.70 6.16
C SER A 67 10.05 -1.40 6.66
N ASP A 68 10.09 -1.79 7.93
CA ASP A 68 11.28 -2.42 8.52
C ASP A 68 11.51 -3.83 7.97
N GLN A 69 10.45 -4.61 7.80
CA GLN A 69 10.54 -5.94 7.18
C GLN A 69 10.99 -5.85 5.72
N SER A 70 10.46 -4.89 4.96
CA SER A 70 10.88 -4.68 3.57
C SER A 70 12.35 -4.23 3.49
N ALA A 71 12.80 -3.33 4.35
CA ALA A 71 14.21 -2.93 4.41
C ALA A 71 15.15 -4.10 4.72
N LYS A 72 14.80 -4.92 5.73
CA LYS A 72 15.55 -6.15 6.06
C LYS A 72 15.59 -7.14 4.89
N LYS A 73 14.48 -7.30 4.18
CA LYS A 73 14.38 -8.18 3.01
C LYS A 73 15.24 -7.69 1.85
N LEU A 74 15.21 -6.39 1.53
CA LEU A 74 16.03 -5.84 0.45
C LEU A 74 17.53 -5.99 0.74
N ALA A 75 17.94 -5.84 2.00
CA ALA A 75 19.35 -5.90 2.40
C ALA A 75 20.03 -7.26 2.09
N SER A 76 19.27 -8.36 1.99
CA SER A 76 19.78 -9.69 1.67
C SER A 76 19.62 -10.10 0.20
N GLN A 77 19.15 -9.19 -0.66
CA GLN A 77 18.79 -9.48 -2.05
C GLN A 77 19.79 -8.90 -3.05
N THR A 78 19.89 -9.54 -4.22
CA THR A 78 20.60 -8.96 -5.39
C THR A 78 19.84 -7.75 -5.96
N PRO A 79 20.47 -6.88 -6.76
CA PRO A 79 19.78 -5.74 -7.38
C PRO A 79 18.51 -6.12 -8.15
N ASP A 80 18.53 -7.19 -8.94
CA ASP A 80 17.34 -7.70 -9.64
C ASP A 80 16.22 -8.11 -8.67
N GLN A 81 16.58 -8.79 -7.58
CA GLN A 81 15.62 -9.23 -6.57
C GLN A 81 15.03 -8.05 -5.78
N GLN A 82 15.85 -7.03 -5.52
CA GLN A 82 15.43 -5.79 -4.88
C GLN A 82 14.44 -5.04 -5.77
N ALA A 83 14.74 -4.89 -7.06
CA ALA A 83 13.86 -4.24 -8.04
C ALA A 83 12.52 -4.96 -8.16
N ASN A 84 12.53 -6.29 -8.25
CA ASN A 84 11.31 -7.11 -8.25
C ASN A 84 10.50 -6.92 -6.96
N THR A 85 11.15 -6.94 -5.80
CA THR A 85 10.47 -6.74 -4.50
C THR A 85 9.92 -5.31 -4.37
N ALA A 86 10.62 -4.31 -4.90
CA ALA A 86 10.15 -2.94 -4.90
C ALA A 86 8.96 -2.73 -5.86
N ALA A 87 8.98 -3.36 -7.04
CA ALA A 87 7.88 -3.30 -8.00
C ALA A 87 6.61 -3.96 -7.43
N ASP A 88 6.74 -5.14 -6.83
CA ASP A 88 5.69 -5.84 -6.09
C ASP A 88 4.99 -4.94 -5.07
N MET A 89 5.80 -4.29 -4.24
CA MET A 89 5.36 -3.39 -3.19
C MET A 89 4.70 -2.14 -3.75
N PHE A 90 5.27 -1.58 -4.82
CA PHE A 90 4.68 -0.45 -5.53
C PHE A 90 3.30 -0.78 -6.09
N TRP A 91 3.10 -1.96 -6.69
CA TRP A 91 1.79 -2.32 -7.26
C TRP A 91 0.70 -2.47 -6.21
N GLY A 92 1.01 -3.07 -5.06
CA GLY A 92 0.08 -3.06 -3.93
C GLY A 92 -0.28 -1.64 -3.48
N PHE A 93 0.73 -0.76 -3.45
CA PHE A 93 0.60 0.64 -3.01
C PHE A 93 -0.24 1.46 -3.98
N TYR A 94 0.00 1.25 -5.27
CA TYR A 94 -0.71 1.89 -6.35
C TYR A 94 -2.17 1.44 -6.38
N TYR A 95 -2.44 0.13 -6.29
CA TYR A 95 -3.81 -0.40 -6.32
C TYR A 95 -4.62 -0.07 -5.07
N MET A 96 -4.00 -0.01 -3.90
CA MET A 96 -4.68 0.47 -2.69
C MET A 96 -5.27 1.86 -2.90
N ASN A 97 -4.47 2.79 -3.43
CA ASN A 97 -4.85 4.20 -3.54
C ASN A 97 -5.67 4.53 -4.80
N THR A 98 -5.50 3.78 -5.90
CA THR A 98 -6.22 4.07 -7.16
C THR A 98 -7.43 3.19 -7.42
N LYS A 99 -7.50 1.99 -6.82
CA LYS A 99 -8.59 1.02 -7.05
C LYS A 99 -9.39 0.75 -5.78
N ALA A 100 -8.75 0.29 -4.71
CA ALA A 100 -9.44 -0.10 -3.49
C ALA A 100 -10.09 1.11 -2.79
N ARG A 101 -9.37 2.24 -2.69
CA ARG A 101 -9.90 3.49 -2.13
C ARG A 101 -11.07 4.04 -2.93
N THR A 102 -10.94 4.05 -4.26
CA THR A 102 -12.00 4.45 -5.19
C THR A 102 -13.25 3.59 -5.01
N ARG A 103 -13.11 2.26 -4.92
CA ARG A 103 -14.24 1.35 -4.67
C ARG A 103 -14.92 1.63 -3.33
N TYR A 104 -14.14 1.83 -2.27
CA TYR A 104 -14.67 2.15 -0.94
C TYR A 104 -15.49 3.45 -0.93
N CYS A 105 -15.00 4.48 -1.62
CA CYS A 105 -15.67 5.78 -1.70
C CYS A 105 -16.86 5.79 -2.67
N ALA A 106 -16.81 5.04 -3.77
CA ALA A 106 -17.93 4.88 -4.67
C ALA A 106 -19.14 4.23 -3.98
N GLN A 107 -18.92 3.26 -3.09
CA GLN A 107 -19.98 2.66 -2.25
C GLN A 107 -20.66 3.66 -1.30
N ARG A 108 -20.05 4.85 -1.10
CA ARG A 108 -20.55 5.95 -0.27
C ARG A 108 -21.00 7.16 -1.10
N GLY A 109 -21.11 7.00 -2.43
CA GLY A 109 -21.56 8.06 -3.34
C GLY A 109 -20.52 9.14 -3.63
N VAL A 110 -19.24 8.93 -3.32
CA VAL A 110 -18.17 9.90 -3.58
C VAL A 110 -17.27 9.41 -4.72
N ASP A 111 -17.13 10.22 -5.77
CA ASP A 111 -16.17 10.00 -6.85
C ASP A 111 -14.78 10.49 -6.41
N LEU A 112 -13.81 9.58 -6.36
CA LEU A 112 -12.45 9.85 -5.90
C LEU A 112 -11.50 10.26 -7.03
N SER A 113 -12.02 10.55 -8.23
CA SER A 113 -11.22 10.93 -9.41
C SER A 113 -10.23 12.08 -9.18
N PRO A 114 -10.56 13.17 -8.43
CA PRO A 114 -9.59 14.23 -8.13
C PRO A 114 -8.34 13.71 -7.42
N PHE A 115 -8.51 12.94 -6.34
CA PHE A 115 -7.39 12.33 -5.62
C PHE A 115 -6.63 11.31 -6.48
N VAL A 116 -7.33 10.44 -7.22
CA VAL A 116 -6.69 9.43 -8.08
C VAL A 116 -5.83 10.09 -9.16
N SER A 117 -6.29 11.19 -9.74
CA SER A 117 -5.55 11.97 -10.72
C SER A 117 -4.28 12.57 -10.11
N ALA A 118 -4.38 13.23 -8.95
CA ALA A 118 -3.23 13.78 -8.24
C ALA A 118 -2.21 12.69 -7.86
N PHE A 119 -2.70 11.59 -7.30
CA PHE A 119 -1.86 10.45 -6.89
C PHE A 119 -1.12 9.82 -8.08
N THR A 120 -1.82 9.62 -9.20
CA THR A 120 -1.23 9.04 -10.42
C THR A 120 -0.17 9.95 -11.03
N LYS A 121 -0.41 11.27 -11.02
CA LYS A 121 0.56 12.27 -11.48
C LYS A 121 1.83 12.23 -10.62
N GLU A 122 1.66 12.29 -9.30
CA GLU A 122 2.76 12.28 -8.32
C GLU A 122 3.63 11.01 -8.44
N HIS A 123 3.02 9.86 -8.68
CA HIS A 123 3.71 8.56 -8.68
C HIS A 123 4.03 8.02 -10.09
N SER A 124 3.94 8.86 -11.12
CA SER A 124 4.07 8.46 -12.52
C SER A 124 5.43 7.83 -12.88
N GLU A 125 6.52 8.36 -12.34
CA GLU A 125 7.87 7.81 -12.56
C GLU A 125 8.01 6.40 -11.96
N LEU A 126 7.55 6.22 -10.71
CA LEU A 126 7.58 4.92 -10.03
C LEU A 126 6.68 3.92 -10.74
N PHE A 127 5.53 4.36 -11.25
CA PHE A 127 4.65 3.53 -12.07
C PHE A 127 5.35 3.03 -13.33
N SER A 128 6.05 3.92 -14.05
CA SER A 128 6.81 3.56 -15.25
C SER A 128 7.89 2.51 -14.94
N LYS A 129 8.67 2.73 -13.88
CA LYS A 129 9.73 1.81 -13.46
C LYS A 129 9.21 0.45 -13.00
N ALA A 130 8.17 0.41 -12.17
CA ALA A 130 7.54 -0.85 -11.74
C ALA A 130 6.92 -1.62 -12.92
N SER A 131 6.31 -0.91 -13.88
CA SER A 131 5.77 -1.51 -15.09
C SER A 131 6.87 -2.15 -15.94
N ALA A 132 8.02 -1.50 -16.09
CA ALA A 132 9.15 -2.04 -16.83
C ALA A 132 9.72 -3.32 -16.19
N VAL A 133 9.85 -3.36 -14.86
CA VAL A 133 10.28 -4.57 -14.12
C VAL A 133 9.35 -5.74 -14.41
N TYR A 134 8.04 -5.51 -14.35
CA TYR A 134 7.04 -6.55 -14.57
C TYR A 134 6.95 -7.00 -16.03
N ALA A 135 7.08 -6.07 -16.98
CA ALA A 135 7.11 -6.38 -18.40
C ALA A 135 8.27 -7.32 -18.73
N ARG A 136 9.48 -7.09 -18.18
CA ARG A 136 10.64 -7.98 -18.33
C ARG A 136 10.39 -9.37 -17.75
N ALA A 137 9.66 -9.45 -16.64
CA ALA A 137 9.31 -10.71 -15.99
C ALA A 137 8.09 -11.43 -16.59
N GLY A 138 7.41 -10.83 -17.58
CA GLY A 138 6.17 -11.37 -18.17
C GLY A 138 4.99 -11.41 -17.20
N ILE A 139 4.99 -10.55 -16.16
CA ILE A 139 3.97 -10.52 -15.12
C ILE A 139 2.83 -9.57 -15.53
N ASN A 140 1.59 -10.05 -15.50
CA ASN A 140 0.40 -9.23 -15.69
C ASN A 140 -0.25 -8.93 -14.32
N THR A 141 -0.22 -7.65 -13.92
CA THR A 141 -0.73 -7.18 -12.62
C THR A 141 -2.24 -7.30 -12.45
N GLU A 142 -2.99 -7.11 -13.53
CA GLU A 142 -4.45 -7.18 -13.50
C GLU A 142 -4.96 -8.58 -13.13
N LYS A 143 -4.15 -9.63 -13.38
CA LYS A 143 -4.49 -11.00 -12.97
C LYS A 143 -4.56 -11.16 -11.45
N TYR A 144 -3.75 -10.40 -10.71
CA TYR A 144 -3.67 -10.48 -9.26
C TYR A 144 -4.64 -9.52 -8.56
N LEU A 145 -5.18 -8.53 -9.29
CA LEU A 145 -6.02 -7.50 -8.73
C LEU A 145 -7.26 -8.06 -8.00
N PRO A 146 -8.07 -9.00 -8.55
CA PRO A 146 -9.25 -9.50 -7.86
C PRO A 146 -8.93 -10.12 -6.49
N VAL A 147 -7.82 -10.85 -6.42
CA VAL A 147 -7.31 -11.53 -5.22
C VAL A 147 -6.86 -10.49 -4.18
N LEU A 148 -6.20 -9.42 -4.62
CA LEU A 148 -5.76 -8.33 -3.75
C LEU A 148 -6.91 -7.43 -3.26
N MET A 149 -7.97 -7.24 -4.06
CA MET A 149 -9.00 -6.23 -3.79
C MET A 149 -9.77 -6.48 -2.49
N GLU A 150 -10.04 -7.73 -2.11
CA GLU A 150 -10.72 -8.04 -0.84
C GLU A 150 -9.84 -7.64 0.35
N THR A 151 -8.57 -8.03 0.31
CA THR A 151 -7.58 -7.69 1.34
C THR A 151 -7.32 -6.18 1.43
N LEU A 152 -7.26 -5.49 0.28
CA LEU A 152 -7.07 -4.04 0.23
C LEU A 152 -8.30 -3.28 0.74
N ALA A 153 -9.52 -3.80 0.54
CA ALA A 153 -10.74 -3.14 0.99
C ALA A 153 -10.81 -2.99 2.52
N ASN A 154 -10.58 -4.08 3.26
CA ASN A 154 -10.61 -4.06 4.74
C ASN A 154 -9.59 -3.09 5.32
N THR A 155 -8.45 -3.00 4.65
CA THR A 155 -7.38 -2.06 4.99
C THR A 155 -7.78 -0.62 4.74
N VAL A 156 -8.35 -0.33 3.57
CA VAL A 156 -8.79 1.03 3.25
C VAL A 156 -9.80 1.49 4.28
N GLU A 157 -10.70 0.63 4.73
CA GLU A 157 -11.64 0.99 5.79
C GLU A 157 -10.93 1.38 7.10
N GLN A 158 -9.96 0.59 7.57
CA GLN A 158 -9.19 0.93 8.77
C GLN A 158 -8.39 2.23 8.58
N ASP A 159 -7.76 2.40 7.42
CA ASP A 159 -7.00 3.60 7.09
C ASP A 159 -7.89 4.85 7.08
N MET A 160 -9.10 4.77 6.52
CA MET A 160 -10.07 5.87 6.58
C MET A 160 -10.49 6.21 8.02
N LYS A 161 -10.68 5.21 8.88
CA LYS A 161 -10.96 5.43 10.32
C LYS A 161 -9.82 6.14 11.01
N ASP A 162 -8.58 5.72 10.77
CA ASP A 162 -7.39 6.31 11.40
C ASP A 162 -7.17 7.76 10.90
N VAL A 163 -7.31 8.00 9.60
CA VAL A 163 -7.22 9.34 8.99
C VAL A 163 -8.22 10.31 9.60
N THR A 164 -9.49 9.90 9.64
CA THR A 164 -10.56 10.76 10.14
C THR A 164 -10.45 11.01 11.64
N THR A 165 -9.98 10.02 12.40
CA THR A 165 -9.65 10.18 13.83
C THR A 165 -8.54 11.20 14.04
N GLY A 166 -7.42 11.09 13.30
CA GLY A 166 -6.31 12.03 13.37
C GLY A 166 -6.67 13.44 12.92
N ALA A 167 -7.50 13.56 11.88
CA ALA A 167 -8.00 14.83 11.36
C ALA A 167 -9.17 15.42 12.17
N GLN A 168 -9.69 14.68 13.17
CA GLN A 168 -10.87 15.06 13.97
C GLN A 168 -12.11 15.37 13.11
N VAL A 169 -12.30 14.60 12.03
CA VAL A 169 -13.50 14.69 11.17
C VAL A 169 -14.34 13.41 11.29
N PRO A 170 -15.65 13.48 11.03
CA PRO A 170 -16.49 12.28 10.95
C PRO A 170 -16.06 11.30 9.84
N LEU A 171 -16.23 9.99 10.07
CA LEU A 171 -15.84 8.94 9.11
C LEU A 171 -16.57 9.05 7.76
N ASP A 172 -17.82 9.50 7.75
CA ASP A 172 -18.58 9.72 6.51
C ASP A 172 -18.00 10.85 5.65
N GLN A 173 -17.16 11.72 6.22
CA GLN A 173 -16.40 12.75 5.49
C GLN A 173 -15.03 12.28 5.00
N ALA A 174 -14.62 11.04 5.31
CA ALA A 174 -13.30 10.53 4.94
C ALA A 174 -13.01 10.69 3.43
N CYS A 175 -13.96 10.28 2.58
CA CYS A 175 -13.76 10.34 1.13
C CYS A 175 -13.71 11.77 0.59
N SER A 176 -14.52 12.69 1.13
CA SER A 176 -14.48 14.10 0.74
C SER A 176 -13.16 14.74 1.13
N LEU A 177 -12.64 14.44 2.33
CA LEU A 177 -11.35 14.93 2.81
C LEU A 177 -10.22 14.65 1.80
N PHE A 178 -10.22 13.46 1.19
CA PHE A 178 -9.25 13.07 0.16
C PHE A 178 -9.31 13.95 -1.09
N ASN A 179 -10.52 14.27 -1.57
CA ASN A 179 -10.66 15.13 -2.73
C ASN A 179 -10.32 16.59 -2.42
N ASP A 180 -10.78 17.09 -1.26
CA ASP A 180 -10.54 18.46 -0.81
C ASP A 180 -9.05 18.75 -0.61
N ASN A 181 -8.24 17.70 -0.37
CA ASN A 181 -6.79 17.78 -0.15
C ASN A 181 -6.01 16.85 -1.11
N ALA A 182 -6.52 16.66 -2.33
CA ALA A 182 -6.01 15.66 -3.28
C ALA A 182 -4.49 15.74 -3.51
N GLU A 183 -3.96 16.93 -3.78
CA GLU A 183 -2.52 17.14 -4.01
C GLU A 183 -1.70 16.90 -2.75
N GLY A 184 -2.13 17.46 -1.60
CA GLY A 184 -1.43 17.27 -0.32
C GLY A 184 -1.38 15.79 0.11
N PHE A 185 -2.46 15.03 -0.12
CA PHE A 185 -2.44 13.60 0.13
C PHE A 185 -1.58 12.84 -0.89
N ALA A 186 -1.61 13.20 -2.16
CA ALA A 186 -0.73 12.58 -3.15
C ALA A 186 0.75 12.75 -2.77
N GLU A 187 1.16 13.96 -2.38
CA GLU A 187 2.53 14.26 -1.94
C GLU A 187 2.91 13.55 -0.64
N TYR A 188 1.98 13.42 0.30
CA TYR A 188 2.25 12.81 1.60
C TYR A 188 2.30 11.28 1.55
N ILE A 189 1.43 10.65 0.74
CA ILE A 189 1.32 9.21 0.61
C ILE A 189 2.44 8.70 -0.30
N GLN A 190 3.60 8.41 0.26
CA GLN A 190 4.82 8.01 -0.48
C GLN A 190 5.22 6.56 -0.24
N LEU A 191 5.79 5.93 -1.27
CA LEU A 191 6.48 4.64 -1.11
C LEU A 191 7.70 4.80 -0.16
N PRO A 192 8.01 3.85 0.74
CA PRO A 192 9.15 3.98 1.63
C PRO A 192 10.48 4.24 0.90
N PRO A 193 11.39 5.07 1.44
CA PRO A 193 12.57 5.54 0.71
C PRO A 193 13.50 4.43 0.19
N HIS A 194 13.66 3.33 0.91
CA HIS A 194 14.47 2.19 0.46
C HIS A 194 13.86 1.48 -0.75
N LEU A 195 12.53 1.37 -0.80
CA LEU A 195 11.82 0.79 -1.94
C LEU A 195 11.83 1.72 -3.15
N LYS A 196 11.62 3.03 -2.93
CA LYS A 196 11.77 4.05 -3.96
C LYS A 196 13.17 3.97 -4.59
N ARG A 197 14.22 3.90 -3.78
CA ARG A 197 15.61 3.75 -4.29
C ARG A 197 15.80 2.46 -5.08
N ALA A 198 15.39 1.31 -4.54
CA ALA A 198 15.54 0.02 -5.20
C ALA A 198 14.83 -0.04 -6.57
N LEU A 199 13.73 0.69 -6.73
CA LEU A 199 12.99 0.76 -7.99
C LEU A 199 13.62 1.74 -8.99
N LEU A 200 14.03 2.92 -8.51
CA LEU A 200 14.58 3.98 -9.38
C LEU A 200 16.02 3.70 -9.85
N SER A 201 16.82 3.00 -9.04
CA SER A 201 18.21 2.65 -9.39
C SER A 201 18.34 1.45 -10.32
N TYR A 202 17.22 0.82 -10.70
CA TYR A 202 17.23 -0.34 -11.59
C TYR A 202 17.20 0.10 -13.06
N GLU A 203 18.17 -0.39 -13.83
CA GLU A 203 18.37 -0.11 -15.26
C GLU A 203 17.71 -1.15 -16.17
#